data_AF-A0A853P653-F1
#
_entry.id   AF-A0A853P653-F1
#
_cell.length_a   1.000
_cell.length_b   1.000
_cell.length_c   1.000
_cell.angle_alpha   90.00
_cell.angle_beta   90.00
_cell.angle_gamma   90.00
#
_symmetry.space_group_name_H-M   'P 1'
#
loop_
_entity.id
_entity.type
_entity.pdbx_description
1 polymer ?
#
loop_
_entity_poly.entity_id
_entity_poly.type
_entity_poly.pdbx_seq_one_letter_code
_entity_poly.pdbx_strand_id
1 'polypeptide(L)'
;MEISVNIRALRNNKECKVDLPVTLEQLKAKLGFSEQEDFEYIVVDSSCKFIKEYDSLEILNQFYEVVESIDEKIVLAVHQVTGYNVKDFLDYDFNFEGCSILPDIYTQRELGEYYFNELGTEGVGKENMERYFDCQSYGRDIDLESEGGFTKYGYVEIRG
;
A
#
# COMPACT_ATOMS: atom_id res chain seq x y z
N MET A 1 -4.21 2.34 -9.35
CA MET A 1 -5.24 2.09 -8.31
C MET A 1 -6.39 3.09 -8.41
N GLU A 2 -7.65 2.68 -8.18
CA GLU A 2 -8.79 3.61 -8.07
C GLU A 2 -9.00 4.00 -6.59
N ILE A 3 -9.10 5.30 -6.29
CA ILE A 3 -9.32 5.80 -4.92
C ILE A 3 -10.61 6.61 -4.86
N SER A 4 -11.48 6.26 -3.92
CA SER A 4 -12.70 7.01 -3.65
C SER A 4 -12.81 7.35 -2.17
N VAL A 5 -13.27 8.58 -1.89
CA VAL A 5 -13.44 9.10 -0.53
C VAL A 5 -14.88 9.61 -0.35
N ASN A 6 -15.46 9.34 0.81
CA ASN A 6 -16.70 9.95 1.25
C ASN A 6 -16.37 11.14 2.16
N ILE A 7 -16.79 12.32 1.73
CA ILE A 7 -16.47 13.59 2.39
C ILE A 7 -17.74 14.18 2.99
N ARG A 8 -17.66 14.64 4.23
CA ARG A 8 -18.71 15.39 4.91
C ARG A 8 -18.30 16.85 5.06
N ALA A 9 -19.13 17.77 4.58
CA ALA A 9 -18.99 19.19 4.90
C ALA A 9 -19.45 19.46 6.34
N LEU A 10 -18.63 20.14 7.14
CA LEU A 10 -18.92 20.38 8.56
C LEU A 10 -20.07 21.37 8.76
N ARG A 11 -20.21 22.35 7.86
CA ARG A 11 -21.20 23.44 8.01
C ARG A 11 -22.65 22.98 7.83
N ASN A 12 -22.91 22.07 6.89
CA ASN A 12 -24.27 21.60 6.58
C ASN A 12 -24.48 20.09 6.77
N ASN A 13 -23.47 19.36 7.26
CA ASN A 13 -23.45 17.90 7.43
C ASN A 13 -23.81 17.11 6.16
N LYS A 14 -23.69 17.73 4.99
CA LYS A 14 -23.93 17.04 3.73
C LYS A 14 -22.72 16.19 3.40
N GLU A 15 -22.99 14.96 2.97
CA GLU A 15 -21.99 14.01 2.52
C GLU A 15 -22.03 13.84 1.01
N CYS A 16 -20.87 13.58 0.42
CA CYS A 16 -20.78 13.11 -0.94
C CYS A 16 -19.59 12.19 -1.14
N LYS A 17 -19.78 11.17 -1.98
CA LYS A 17 -18.70 10.33 -2.48
C LYS A 17 -18.06 10.98 -3.72
N VAL A 18 -16.74 10.99 -3.75
CA VAL A 18 -15.93 11.47 -4.88
C VAL A 18 -14.80 10.48 -5.16
N ASP A 19 -14.44 10.37 -6.44
CA ASP A 19 -13.28 9.62 -6.90
C ASP A 19 -12.13 10.61 -7.11
N LEU A 20 -10.91 10.20 -6.79
CA LEU A 20 -9.72 11.01 -6.96
C LEU A 20 -9.14 10.85 -8.38
N PRO A 21 -8.49 11.89 -8.94
CA PRO A 21 -8.30 13.21 -8.35
C PRO A 21 -9.56 14.08 -8.51
N VAL A 22 -9.81 14.97 -7.55
CA VAL A 22 -10.95 15.90 -7.59
C VAL A 22 -10.55 17.28 -7.10
N THR A 23 -11.05 18.33 -7.76
CA THR A 23 -10.76 19.71 -7.36
C THR A 23 -11.67 20.17 -6.22
N LEU A 24 -11.21 21.16 -5.45
CA LEU A 24 -12.01 21.76 -4.39
C LEU A 24 -13.30 22.38 -4.93
N GLU A 25 -13.25 23.00 -6.12
CA GLU A 25 -14.43 23.57 -6.81
C GLU A 25 -15.48 22.50 -7.13
N GLN A 26 -15.06 21.36 -7.67
CA GLN A 26 -15.95 20.23 -7.97
C GLN A 26 -16.59 19.67 -6.69
N LEU A 27 -15.80 19.55 -5.62
CA LEU A 27 -16.27 19.09 -4.32
C LEU A 27 -17.30 20.07 -3.70
N LYS A 28 -17.00 21.37 -3.70
CA LYS A 28 -17.92 22.43 -3.26
C LYS A 28 -19.23 22.39 -4.04
N ALA A 29 -19.17 22.30 -5.37
CA ALA A 29 -20.34 22.23 -6.23
C ALA A 29 -21.24 21.02 -5.91
N LYS A 30 -20.64 19.82 -5.70
CA LYS A 30 -21.40 18.62 -5.28
C LYS A 30 -22.09 18.81 -3.93
N LEU A 31 -21.44 19.51 -3.01
CA LEU A 31 -21.95 19.78 -1.67
C LEU A 31 -22.85 21.01 -1.59
N GLY A 32 -23.02 21.77 -2.68
CA GLY A 32 -23.90 22.93 -2.78
C GLY A 32 -23.33 24.20 -2.15
N PHE A 33 -22.00 24.32 -2.11
CA PHE A 33 -21.28 25.52 -1.69
C PHE A 33 -20.88 26.35 -2.91
N SER A 34 -20.90 27.67 -2.77
CA SER A 34 -20.31 28.59 -3.74
C SER A 34 -18.78 28.64 -3.62
N GLU A 35 -18.09 29.12 -4.65
CA GLU A 35 -16.61 29.21 -4.65
C GLU A 35 -16.06 30.07 -3.50
N GLN A 36 -16.78 31.15 -3.17
CA GLN A 36 -16.39 32.18 -2.20
C GLN A 36 -16.70 31.81 -0.75
N GLU A 37 -17.47 30.74 -0.52
CA GLU A 37 -17.80 30.29 0.84
C GLU A 37 -16.64 29.54 1.48
N ASP A 38 -16.40 29.83 2.76
CA ASP A 38 -15.56 29.03 3.63
C ASP A 38 -16.07 27.59 3.64
N PHE A 39 -15.16 26.65 3.42
CA PHE A 39 -15.47 25.25 3.21
C PHE A 39 -14.53 24.39 4.05
N GLU A 40 -15.11 23.81 5.09
CA GLU A 40 -14.47 22.84 5.96
C GLU A 40 -15.13 21.48 5.80
N TYR A 41 -14.32 20.44 5.72
CA TYR A 41 -14.78 19.08 5.50
C TYR A 41 -13.88 18.07 6.23
N ILE A 42 -14.40 16.86 6.36
CA ILE A 42 -13.67 15.70 6.85
C ILE A 42 -13.91 14.50 5.93
N VAL A 43 -12.94 13.60 5.86
CA VAL A 43 -13.11 12.27 5.26
C VAL A 43 -13.79 11.36 6.28
N VAL A 44 -14.97 10.84 5.94
CA VAL A 44 -15.73 9.97 6.84
C VAL A 44 -15.48 8.49 6.53
N ASP A 45 -15.25 8.18 5.25
CA ASP A 45 -14.98 6.82 4.79
C ASP A 45 -14.16 6.88 3.50
N SER A 46 -13.46 5.80 3.17
CA SER A 46 -12.76 5.71 1.89
C SER A 46 -12.52 4.27 1.45
N SER A 47 -12.19 4.08 0.17
CA SER A 47 -11.74 2.78 -0.33
C SER A 47 -10.40 2.34 0.30
N CYS A 48 -9.59 3.27 0.80
CA CYS A 48 -8.26 3.00 1.36
C CYS A 48 -8.25 3.21 2.88
N LYS A 49 -8.16 2.14 3.66
CA LYS A 49 -8.25 2.20 5.15
C LYS A 49 -7.18 3.06 5.84
N PHE A 50 -6.15 3.48 5.12
CA PHE A 50 -5.04 4.29 5.62
C PHE A 50 -5.13 5.77 5.22
N ILE A 51 -6.23 6.20 4.60
CA ILE A 51 -6.63 7.60 4.56
C ILE A 51 -7.19 8.00 5.94
N LYS A 52 -6.81 9.17 6.44
CA LYS A 52 -7.24 9.71 7.73
C LYS A 52 -8.33 10.77 7.56
N GLU A 53 -9.09 10.99 8.64
CA GLU A 53 -10.24 11.91 8.68
C GLU A 53 -9.91 13.35 8.25
N TYR A 54 -8.69 13.80 8.56
CA TYR A 54 -8.23 15.17 8.31
C TYR A 54 -7.20 15.27 7.17
N ASP A 55 -7.05 14.23 6.35
CA ASP A 55 -6.20 14.33 5.16
C ASP A 55 -6.81 15.33 4.18
N SER A 56 -5.99 16.29 3.73
CA SER A 56 -6.45 17.34 2.81
C SER A 56 -6.58 16.80 1.39
N LEU A 57 -7.43 17.43 0.60
CA LEU A 57 -7.66 17.07 -0.80
C LEU A 57 -6.39 17.14 -1.63
N GLU A 58 -5.49 18.08 -1.32
CA GLU A 58 -4.19 18.20 -1.97
C GLU A 58 -3.32 16.97 -1.68
N ILE A 59 -3.22 16.55 -0.42
CA ILE A 59 -2.49 15.34 -0.01
C ILE A 59 -3.08 14.09 -0.68
N LEU A 60 -4.41 13.98 -0.70
CA LEU A 60 -5.11 12.85 -1.31
C LEU A 60 -4.89 12.78 -2.82
N ASN A 61 -4.97 13.91 -3.52
CA ASN A 61 -4.72 13.98 -4.96
C ASN A 61 -3.25 13.69 -5.28
N GLN A 62 -2.31 14.21 -4.50
CA GLN A 62 -0.88 13.92 -4.67
C GLN A 62 -0.59 12.43 -4.46
N PHE A 63 -1.18 11.81 -3.44
CA PHE A 63 -1.05 10.36 -3.24
C PHE A 63 -1.66 9.56 -4.38
N TYR A 64 -2.81 9.97 -4.90
CA TYR A 64 -3.41 9.34 -6.08
C TYR A 64 -2.43 9.35 -7.26
N GLU A 65 -1.76 10.48 -7.56
CA GLU A 65 -0.77 10.56 -8.65
C GLU A 65 0.39 9.57 -8.46
N VAL A 66 0.84 9.34 -7.22
CA VAL A 66 1.90 8.37 -6.91
C VAL A 66 1.47 6.93 -7.14
N VAL A 67 0.19 6.59 -6.91
CA VAL A 67 -0.28 5.19 -6.92
C VAL A 67 -1.24 4.85 -8.07
N GLU A 68 -1.55 5.79 -8.97
CA GLU A 68 -2.53 5.54 -10.04
C GLU A 68 -2.09 4.42 -11.00
N SER A 69 -0.79 4.30 -11.26
CA SER A 69 -0.18 3.28 -12.11
C SER A 69 0.24 2.02 -11.35
N ILE A 70 0.20 2.06 -10.01
CA ILE A 70 0.65 0.97 -9.15
C ILE A 70 -0.49 -0.03 -8.93
N ASP A 71 -0.14 -1.33 -8.88
CA ASP A 71 -1.09 -2.37 -8.47
C ASP A 71 -1.53 -2.10 -7.03
N GLU A 72 -2.85 -2.00 -6.84
CA GLU A 72 -3.47 -1.79 -5.53
C GLU A 72 -2.95 -2.78 -4.48
N LYS A 73 -2.71 -4.05 -4.86
CA LYS A 73 -2.21 -5.05 -3.92
C LYS A 73 -0.85 -4.67 -3.34
N ILE A 74 0.05 -4.07 -4.12
CA ILE A 74 1.36 -3.60 -3.64
C ILE A 74 1.16 -2.53 -2.59
N VAL A 75 0.36 -1.50 -2.89
CA VAL A 75 0.08 -0.40 -1.96
C VAL A 75 -0.51 -0.92 -0.64
N LEU A 76 -1.51 -1.81 -0.74
CA LEU A 76 -2.15 -2.41 0.43
C LEU A 76 -1.20 -3.34 1.23
N ALA A 77 -0.32 -4.07 0.55
CA ALA A 77 0.67 -4.95 1.17
C ALA A 77 1.74 -4.16 1.92
N VAL A 78 2.29 -3.12 1.28
CA VAL A 78 3.25 -2.21 1.92
C VAL A 78 2.65 -1.59 3.16
N HIS A 79 1.42 -1.05 3.09
CA HIS A 79 0.72 -0.52 4.26
C HIS A 79 0.61 -1.56 5.39
N GLN A 80 0.32 -2.83 5.07
CA GLN A 80 0.20 -3.88 6.08
C GLN A 80 1.52 -4.14 6.82
N VAL A 81 2.66 -3.98 6.14
CA VAL A 81 4.00 -4.18 6.73
C VAL A 81 4.48 -2.93 7.47
N THR A 82 4.43 -1.76 6.84
CA THR A 82 5.01 -0.53 7.39
C THR A 82 4.08 0.20 8.34
N GLY A 83 2.76 0.00 8.22
CA GLY A 83 1.74 0.77 8.92
C GLY A 83 1.57 2.20 8.41
N TYR A 84 2.28 2.57 7.33
CA TYR A 84 2.30 3.94 6.80
C TYR A 84 0.92 4.37 6.32
N ASN A 85 0.56 5.60 6.63
CA ASN A 85 -0.62 6.27 6.10
C ASN A 85 -0.26 7.10 4.85
N VAL A 86 -1.27 7.69 4.21
CA VAL A 86 -1.07 8.51 3.01
C VAL A 86 0.00 9.57 3.20
N LYS A 87 -0.04 10.29 4.32
CA LYS A 87 0.94 11.32 4.62
C LYS A 87 2.34 10.75 4.81
N ASP A 88 2.48 9.63 5.51
CA ASP A 88 3.79 8.97 5.71
C ASP A 88 4.41 8.60 4.35
N PHE A 89 3.62 8.03 3.42
CA PHE A 89 4.10 7.68 2.08
C PHE A 89 4.62 8.88 1.29
N LEU A 90 3.95 10.03 1.39
CA LEU A 90 4.38 11.26 0.73
C LEU A 90 5.57 11.91 1.43
N ASP A 91 5.57 11.97 2.77
CA ASP A 91 6.63 12.58 3.56
C ASP A 91 7.97 11.83 3.40
N TYR A 92 7.93 10.51 3.19
CA TYR A 92 9.10 9.67 2.95
C TYR A 92 9.46 9.49 1.47
N ASP A 93 8.71 10.10 0.53
CA ASP A 93 8.90 9.92 -0.92
C ASP A 93 8.97 8.43 -1.31
N PHE A 94 8.02 7.64 -0.79
CA PHE A 94 8.08 6.19 -0.86
C PHE A 94 7.98 5.66 -2.29
N ASN A 95 8.96 4.85 -2.70
CA ASN A 95 9.02 4.29 -4.05
C ASN A 95 8.25 2.96 -4.17
N PHE A 96 6.99 3.03 -4.61
CA PHE A 96 6.18 1.83 -4.87
C PHE A 96 6.64 1.01 -6.09
N GLU A 97 7.32 1.61 -7.07
CA GLU A 97 7.80 0.90 -8.26
C GLU A 97 8.90 -0.12 -7.93
N GLY A 98 9.65 0.13 -6.85
CA GLY A 98 10.67 -0.80 -6.33
C GLY A 98 10.10 -2.00 -5.58
N CYS A 99 8.79 -2.02 -5.30
CA CYS A 99 8.14 -3.05 -4.51
C CYS A 99 7.61 -4.20 -5.38
N SER A 100 7.64 -5.41 -4.83
CA SER A 100 7.09 -6.60 -5.49
C SER A 100 6.33 -7.47 -4.49
N ILE A 101 5.41 -8.32 -4.97
CA ILE A 101 4.77 -9.34 -4.15
C ILE A 101 5.19 -10.70 -4.68
N LEU A 102 5.71 -11.54 -3.80
CA LEU A 102 5.88 -12.97 -4.02
C LEU A 102 4.55 -13.66 -3.62
N PRO A 103 3.68 -13.99 -4.59
CA PRO A 103 2.39 -14.59 -4.28
C PRO A 103 2.59 -15.98 -3.66
N ASP A 104 1.63 -16.41 -2.85
CA ASP A 104 1.59 -17.74 -2.23
C ASP A 104 2.73 -18.04 -1.24
N ILE A 105 3.49 -17.03 -0.81
CA ILE A 105 4.49 -17.14 0.26
C ILE A 105 3.95 -16.49 1.54
N TYR A 106 3.67 -17.31 2.55
CA TYR A 106 3.06 -16.88 3.81
C TYR A 106 3.88 -17.29 5.04
N THR A 107 4.95 -18.03 4.86
CA THR A 107 5.81 -18.52 5.93
C THR A 107 7.29 -18.34 5.59
N GLN A 108 8.12 -18.22 6.63
CA GLN A 108 9.58 -18.16 6.49
C GLN A 108 10.14 -19.38 5.76
N ARG A 109 9.52 -20.56 5.93
CA ARG A 109 9.93 -21.75 5.20
C ARG A 109 9.67 -21.62 3.70
N GLU A 110 8.48 -21.18 3.29
CA GLU A 110 8.14 -20.96 1.88
C GLU A 110 9.04 -19.88 1.25
N LEU A 111 9.36 -18.82 2.00
CA LEU A 111 10.28 -17.77 1.56
C LEU A 111 11.69 -18.33 1.32
N GLY A 112 12.19 -19.14 2.25
CA GLY A 112 13.49 -19.79 2.09
C GLY A 112 13.51 -20.78 0.94
N GLU A 113 12.42 -21.56 0.75
CA GLU A 113 12.27 -22.47 -0.39
C GLU A 113 12.24 -21.72 -1.73
N TYR A 114 11.57 -20.55 -1.79
CA TYR A 114 11.53 -19.70 -2.98
C TYR A 114 12.93 -19.23 -3.40
N TYR A 115 13.67 -18.56 -2.51
CA TYR A 115 15.01 -18.06 -2.86
C TYR A 115 16.03 -19.18 -3.06
N PHE A 116 15.92 -20.27 -2.32
CA PHE A 116 16.75 -21.46 -2.54
C PHE A 116 16.55 -22.02 -3.96
N ASN A 117 15.32 -22.03 -4.46
CA ASN A 117 15.00 -22.49 -5.80
C ASN A 117 15.42 -21.51 -6.91
N GLU A 118 15.25 -20.21 -6.68
CA GLU A 118 15.64 -19.14 -7.62
C GLU A 118 17.16 -19.07 -7.83
N LEU A 119 17.96 -19.29 -6.79
CA LEU A 119 19.43 -19.20 -6.88
C LEU A 119 20.08 -20.37 -7.64
N GLY A 120 19.31 -21.39 -8.00
CA GLY A 120 19.77 -22.54 -8.77
C GLY A 120 20.69 -23.47 -7.97
N THR A 121 20.33 -24.74 -7.87
CA THR A 121 21.19 -25.75 -7.25
C THR A 121 22.27 -26.21 -8.25
N GLU A 122 23.20 -25.33 -8.61
CA GLU A 122 24.32 -25.75 -9.47
C GLU A 122 25.20 -26.78 -8.72
N GLY A 123 25.15 -28.03 -9.17
CA GLY A 123 26.09 -29.08 -8.79
C GLY A 123 25.65 -30.05 -7.69
N VAL A 124 24.53 -29.81 -7.00
CA VAL A 124 23.96 -30.77 -6.03
C VAL A 124 22.49 -30.99 -6.37
N GLY A 125 22.07 -32.24 -6.53
CA GLY A 125 20.70 -32.56 -6.88
C GLY A 125 19.71 -31.93 -5.88
N LYS A 126 18.77 -31.14 -6.40
CA LYS A 126 17.74 -30.41 -5.65
C LYS A 126 17.10 -31.24 -4.53
N GLU A 127 16.74 -32.49 -4.84
CA GLU A 127 16.12 -33.45 -3.91
C GLU A 127 17.00 -33.80 -2.68
N ASN A 128 18.32 -33.76 -2.81
CA ASN A 128 19.23 -34.04 -1.71
C ASN A 128 19.45 -32.79 -0.86
N MET A 129 19.58 -31.60 -1.44
CA MET A 129 19.72 -30.36 -0.67
C MET A 129 18.46 -30.01 0.11
N GLU A 130 17.26 -30.18 -0.47
CA GLU A 130 15.99 -29.91 0.24
C GLU A 130 15.84 -30.73 1.53
N ARG A 131 16.52 -31.87 1.65
CA ARG A 131 16.51 -32.71 2.86
C ARG A 131 17.46 -32.23 3.97
N TYR A 132 18.49 -31.47 3.63
CA TYR A 132 19.56 -31.08 4.56
C TYR A 132 19.67 -29.56 4.74
N PHE A 133 19.17 -28.78 3.80
CA PHE A 133 19.16 -27.33 3.87
C PHE A 133 17.96 -26.87 4.68
N ASP A 134 18.21 -26.05 5.70
CA ASP A 134 17.18 -25.52 6.56
C ASP A 134 16.56 -24.26 5.93
N CYS A 135 15.62 -24.47 5.00
CA CYS A 135 14.88 -23.37 4.37
C CYS A 135 14.13 -22.51 5.39
N GLN A 136 13.73 -23.07 6.54
CA GLN A 136 13.03 -22.30 7.56
C GLN A 136 13.96 -21.27 8.21
N SER A 137 15.16 -21.68 8.62
CA SER A 137 16.15 -20.76 9.17
C SER A 137 16.62 -19.75 8.11
N TYR A 138 16.85 -20.21 6.87
CA TYR A 138 17.26 -19.32 5.79
C TYR A 138 16.23 -18.23 5.47
N GLY A 139 14.96 -18.60 5.29
CA GLY A 139 13.93 -17.60 5.02
C GLY A 139 13.62 -16.71 6.23
N ARG A 140 13.87 -17.17 7.46
CA ARG A 140 13.85 -16.29 8.64
C ARG A 140 14.94 -15.23 8.58
N ASP A 141 16.15 -15.58 8.16
CA ASP A 141 17.24 -14.60 8.03
C ASP A 141 16.90 -13.56 6.95
N ILE A 142 16.38 -14.00 5.79
CA ILE A 142 15.90 -13.09 4.73
C ILE A 142 14.81 -12.15 5.26
N ASP A 143 13.83 -12.69 5.98
CA ASP A 143 12.72 -11.90 6.54
C ASP A 143 13.20 -10.87 7.57
N LEU A 144 14.24 -11.18 8.34
CA LEU A 144 14.83 -10.25 9.32
C LEU A 144 15.68 -9.15 8.69
N GLU A 145 16.31 -9.43 7.55
CA GLU A 145 17.19 -8.49 6.85
C GLU A 145 16.45 -7.64 5.80
N SER A 146 15.25 -8.06 5.40
CA SER A 146 14.39 -7.36 4.44
C SER A 146 13.58 -6.24 5.10
N GLU A 147 13.29 -5.18 4.35
CA GLU A 147 12.27 -4.19 4.72
C GLU A 147 10.84 -4.66 4.40
N GLY A 148 10.72 -5.82 3.74
CA GLY A 148 9.49 -6.48 3.38
C GLY A 148 8.79 -7.20 4.52
N GLY A 149 7.82 -8.06 4.19
CA GLY A 149 7.13 -8.86 5.19
C GLY A 149 5.95 -9.67 4.67
N PHE A 150 5.42 -10.53 5.55
CA PHE A 150 4.25 -11.37 5.25
C PHE A 150 2.95 -10.57 5.29
N THR A 151 2.15 -10.69 4.23
CA THR A 151 0.85 -10.03 4.09
C THR A 151 -0.23 -11.03 3.67
N LYS A 152 -1.49 -10.59 3.63
CA LYS A 152 -2.56 -11.43 3.07
C LYS A 152 -2.43 -11.67 1.55
N TYR A 153 -1.53 -10.96 0.88
CA TYR A 153 -1.28 -11.08 -0.57
C TYR A 153 -0.06 -11.93 -0.91
N GLY A 154 0.70 -12.37 0.09
CA GLY A 154 2.00 -13.03 -0.06
C GLY A 154 3.09 -12.26 0.68
N TYR A 155 4.35 -12.56 0.37
CA TYR A 155 5.49 -11.83 0.92
C TYR A 155 5.75 -10.59 0.06
N VAL A 156 5.64 -9.40 0.64
CA VAL A 156 6.00 -8.16 -0.07
C VAL A 156 7.48 -7.90 0.09
N GLU A 157 8.18 -7.68 -1.01
CA GLU A 157 9.54 -7.14 -1.02
C GLU A 157 9.44 -5.62 -1.12
N ILE A 158 10.08 -4.92 -0.19
CA ILE A 158 10.25 -3.47 -0.23
C ILE A 158 11.71 -3.20 -0.50
N ARG A 159 12.01 -2.45 -1.57
CA ARG A 159 13.36 -2.06 -1.94
C ARG A 159 13.48 -0.55 -1.79
N GLY A 160 14.28 -0.11 -0.83
CA GLY A 160 14.69 1.27 -0.65
C GLY A 160 15.64 1.78 -1.74
#